data_AF-A0A497RIW9-F1
#
_entry.id   AF-A0A497RIW9-F1
#
_cell.length_a   1.000
_cell.length_b   1.000
_cell.length_c   1.000
_cell.angle_alpha   90.00
_cell.angle_beta   90.00
_cell.angle_gamma   90.00
#
_symmetry.space_group_name_H-M   'P 1'
#
loop_
_entity.id
_entity.type
_entity.pdbx_description
1 polymer ?
#
loop_
_entity_poly.entity_id
_entity_poly.type
_entity_poly.pdbx_seq_one_letter_code
_entity_poly.pdbx_strand_id
1 'polypeptide(L)'
;MREVKLYTVEDLKRDLDRGLRDGEVALKKWESILNALNAIEQVSIQITSFCLKYQKCEGCPILNYDYPCGHPYATFTIFYQELRKVRALAERLFAILKAIDEEEKYV
;
A
#
# COMPACT_ATOMS: atom_id res chain seq x y z
N MET A 1 -5.65 4.94 15.13
CA MET A 1 -4.59 4.27 14.35
C MET A 1 -5.18 3.05 13.66
N ARG A 2 -4.78 2.75 12.43
CA ARG A 2 -5.21 1.54 11.70
C ARG A 2 -4.18 0.44 11.87
N GLU A 3 -4.62 -0.79 12.11
CA GLU A 3 -3.76 -1.97 12.14
C GLU A 3 -3.73 -2.63 10.75
N VAL A 4 -2.54 -3.02 10.30
CA VAL A 4 -2.33 -3.74 9.04
C VAL A 4 -1.75 -5.11 9.38
N LYS A 5 -2.46 -6.18 9.01
CA LYS A 5 -2.01 -7.55 9.23
C LYS A 5 -1.30 -8.08 7.98
N LEU A 6 -0.08 -8.57 8.18
CA LEU A 6 0.70 -9.22 7.13
C LEU A 6 0.52 -10.74 7.20
N TYR A 7 0.39 -11.37 6.05
CA TYR A 7 0.32 -12.82 5.95
C TYR A 7 1.68 -13.45 6.29
N THR A 8 1.68 -14.40 7.21
CA THR A 8 2.90 -15.02 7.76
C THR A 8 3.09 -16.46 7.32
N VAL A 9 4.23 -17.05 7.66
CA VAL A 9 4.49 -18.48 7.45
C VAL A 9 3.57 -19.33 8.34
N GLU A 10 3.20 -18.82 9.51
CA GLU A 10 2.25 -19.46 10.42
C GLU A 10 0.82 -19.45 9.85
N ASP A 11 0.43 -18.36 9.17
CA ASP A 11 -0.83 -18.31 8.42
C ASP A 11 -0.81 -19.32 7.26
N LEU A 12 0.29 -19.40 6.51
CA LEU A 12 0.50 -20.38 5.44
C LEU A 12 0.28 -21.81 5.94
N LYS A 13 1.00 -22.22 7.00
CA LYS A 13 0.90 -23.57 7.57
C LYS A 13 -0.54 -23.88 7.98
N ARG A 14 -1.17 -22.95 8.70
CA ARG A 14 -2.55 -23.11 9.18
C ARG A 14 -3.58 -23.19 8.05
N ASP A 15 -3.40 -22.44 6.97
CA ASP A 15 -4.31 -22.51 5.82
C ASP A 15 -4.15 -23.84 5.08
N LEU A 16 -2.92 -24.34 4.91
CA LEU A 16 -2.65 -25.67 4.35
C LEU A 16 -3.21 -26.79 5.24
N ASP A 17 -3.03 -26.71 6.56
CA ASP A 17 -3.59 -27.67 7.53
C ASP A 17 -5.13 -27.69 7.52
N ARG A 18 -5.76 -26.57 7.11
CA ARG A 18 -7.22 -26.46 6.93
C ARG A 18 -7.69 -26.97 5.57
N GLY A 19 -6.78 -27.44 4.72
CA GLY A 19 -7.08 -27.99 3.40
C GLY A 19 -7.41 -26.93 2.35
N LEU A 20 -6.95 -25.68 2.53
CA LEU A 20 -7.06 -24.69 1.45
C LEU A 20 -6.19 -25.12 0.27
N ARG A 21 -6.68 -24.82 -0.95
CA ARG A 21 -5.92 -25.08 -2.18
C ARG A 21 -4.77 -24.08 -2.31
N ASP A 22 -3.72 -24.48 -3.03
CA ASP A 22 -2.53 -23.65 -3.26
C ASP A 22 -2.89 -22.29 -3.88
N GLY A 23 -3.84 -22.26 -4.82
CA GLY A 23 -4.36 -21.03 -5.44
C GLY A 23 -4.99 -20.07 -4.42
N GLU A 24 -5.82 -20.58 -3.51
CA GLU A 24 -6.48 -19.77 -2.47
C GLU A 24 -5.47 -19.20 -1.49
N VAL A 25 -4.48 -20.00 -1.10
CA VAL A 25 -3.37 -19.58 -0.24
C VAL A 25 -2.55 -18.47 -0.90
N ALA A 26 -2.22 -18.64 -2.19
CA ALA A 26 -1.47 -17.66 -2.96
C ALA A 26 -2.24 -16.33 -3.08
N LEU A 27 -3.56 -16.38 -3.29
CA LEU A 27 -4.42 -15.20 -3.34
C LEU A 27 -4.44 -14.45 -2.01
N LYS A 28 -4.64 -15.15 -0.88
CA LYS A 28 -4.62 -14.52 0.44
C LYS A 28 -3.30 -13.82 0.74
N LYS A 29 -2.18 -14.45 0.38
CA LYS A 29 -0.85 -13.86 0.55
C LYS A 29 -0.72 -12.57 -0.25
N TRP A 30 -1.12 -12.57 -1.51
CA TRP A 30 -1.05 -11.38 -2.37
C TRP A 30 -2.00 -10.27 -1.95
N GLU A 31 -3.21 -10.62 -1.52
CA GLU A 31 -4.18 -9.67 -0.98
C GLU A 31 -3.62 -8.94 0.25
N SER A 32 -2.91 -9.65 1.13
CA SER A 32 -2.22 -9.04 2.29
C SER A 32 -1.16 -8.01 1.86
N ILE A 33 -0.39 -8.29 0.82
CA ILE A 33 0.61 -7.35 0.27
C ILE A 33 -0.08 -6.10 -0.27
N LEU A 34 -1.16 -6.26 -1.04
CA LEU A 34 -1.93 -5.13 -1.59
C LEU A 34 -2.52 -4.25 -0.48
N ASN A 35 -3.08 -4.88 0.56
CA ASN A 35 -3.61 -4.17 1.71
C ASN A 35 -2.52 -3.35 2.43
N ALA A 36 -1.31 -3.89 2.55
CA ALA A 36 -0.18 -3.17 3.13
C ALA A 36 0.26 -1.97 2.28
N LEU A 37 0.40 -2.15 0.95
CA LEU A 37 0.76 -1.08 0.04
C LEU A 37 -0.27 0.08 0.06
N ASN A 38 -1.57 -0.26 0.05
CA ASN A 38 -2.63 0.72 0.16
C ASN A 38 -2.58 1.49 1.50
N ALA A 39 -2.31 0.81 2.60
CA ALA A 39 -2.17 1.47 3.89
C ALA A 39 -0.95 2.41 3.95
N ILE A 40 0.20 2.00 3.38
CA ILE A 40 1.39 2.84 3.28
C ILE A 40 1.08 4.09 2.47
N GLU A 41 0.42 3.95 1.33
CA GLU A 41 0.06 5.09 0.48
C GLU A 41 -0.88 6.07 1.20
N GLN A 42 -1.91 5.54 1.87
CA GLN A 42 -2.84 6.35 2.66
C GLN A 42 -2.13 7.17 3.74
N VAL A 43 -1.13 6.59 4.41
CA VAL A 43 -0.32 7.31 5.41
C VAL A 43 0.59 8.33 4.75
N SER A 44 1.13 8.00 3.58
CA SER A 44 2.09 8.84 2.88
C SER A 44 1.47 10.13 2.36
N ILE A 45 0.21 10.10 1.92
CA ILE A 45 -0.52 11.30 1.46
C ILE A 45 -1.10 12.15 2.59
N GLN A 46 -0.96 11.72 3.85
CA GLN A 46 -1.48 12.50 4.97
C GLN A 46 -0.81 13.86 5.02
N ILE A 47 -1.63 14.88 5.29
CA ILE A 47 -1.15 16.23 5.53
C ILE A 47 -0.10 16.15 6.64
N THR A 48 1.08 16.73 6.40
CA THR A 48 2.15 16.74 7.39
C THR A 48 1.65 17.40 8.69
N SER A 49 2.13 16.92 9.83
CA SER A 49 1.77 17.49 11.15
C SER A 49 2.01 19.01 11.22
N PHE A 50 3.01 19.49 10.49
CA PHE A 50 3.28 20.92 10.27
C PHE A 50 2.08 21.62 9.63
N CYS A 51 1.58 21.15 8.49
CA CYS A 51 0.45 21.75 7.79
C CYS A 51 -0.84 21.75 8.64
N LEU A 52 -1.08 20.72 9.46
CA LEU A 52 -2.22 20.68 10.39
C LEU A 52 -2.06 21.67 11.56
N LYS A 53 -0.83 21.85 12.06
CA LYS A 53 -0.53 22.78 13.17
C LYS A 53 -0.66 24.24 12.77
N TYR A 54 -0.37 24.58 11.52
CA TYR A 54 -0.34 25.97 11.02
C TYR A 54 -1.48 26.30 10.05
N GLN A 55 -2.52 25.48 9.97
CA GLN A 55 -3.69 25.64 9.08
C GLN A 55 -4.53 26.90 9.37
N LYS A 56 -4.30 27.60 10.49
CA LYS A 56 -4.89 28.91 10.83
C LYS A 56 -3.97 30.10 10.54
N CYS A 57 -2.98 29.95 9.66
CA CYS A 57 -2.10 31.05 9.27
C CYS A 57 -2.62 31.72 7.98
N GLU A 58 -3.22 32.91 8.10
CA GLU A 58 -3.27 33.85 6.97
C GLU A 58 -1.82 34.16 6.57
N GLY A 59 -1.43 33.85 5.33
CA GLY A 59 -0.05 34.07 4.86
C GLY A 59 0.95 32.98 5.26
N CYS A 60 0.52 31.71 5.37
CA CYS A 60 1.42 30.59 5.61
C CYS A 60 2.61 30.62 4.62
N PRO A 61 3.88 30.59 5.08
CA PRO A 61 5.06 30.63 4.20
C PRO A 61 5.08 29.52 3.14
N ILE A 62 4.39 28.39 3.41
CA ILE A 62 4.16 27.31 2.43
C ILE A 62 3.36 27.78 1.21
N LEU A 63 2.42 28.72 1.38
CA LEU A 63 1.62 29.30 0.28
C LEU A 63 2.34 30.44 -0.42
N ASN A 64 3.27 31.13 0.26
CA ASN A 64 4.02 32.28 -0.26
C ASN A 64 5.32 31.90 -1.00
N TYR A 65 5.59 30.61 -1.23
CA TYR A 65 6.75 30.13 -2.00
C TYR A 65 8.14 30.59 -1.50
N ASP A 66 8.23 31.26 -0.34
CA ASP A 66 9.49 31.53 0.35
C ASP A 66 9.83 30.31 1.21
N TYR A 67 10.65 29.50 0.59
CA TYR A 67 10.93 28.14 0.96
C TYR A 67 12.31 28.08 1.66
N PRO A 68 12.49 27.09 2.55
CA PRO A 68 13.57 26.14 2.36
C PRO A 68 12.94 24.85 1.82
N CYS A 69 12.68 24.85 0.51
CA CYS A 69 12.05 23.77 -0.29
C CYS A 69 12.94 22.59 -0.53
N GLY A 70 14.24 22.83 -0.44
CA GLY A 70 15.23 21.90 -0.88
C GLY A 70 15.17 20.66 0.00
N HIS A 71 14.81 19.53 -0.63
CA HIS A 71 15.05 18.14 -0.26
C HIS A 71 13.93 17.23 0.29
N PRO A 72 12.97 17.63 1.16
CA PRO A 72 11.95 16.70 1.66
C PRO A 72 10.84 16.37 0.64
N TYR A 73 10.37 17.38 -0.10
CA TYR A 73 9.30 17.21 -1.09
C TYR A 73 9.75 16.41 -2.31
N ALA A 74 11.02 16.54 -2.71
CA ALA A 74 11.60 15.71 -3.75
C ALA A 74 11.65 14.24 -3.32
N THR A 75 12.09 13.97 -2.09
CA THR A 75 12.14 12.62 -1.53
C THR A 75 10.74 11.99 -1.41
N PHE A 76 9.76 12.74 -0.91
CA PHE A 76 8.36 12.31 -0.88
C PHE A 76 7.81 12.02 -2.29
N THR A 77 8.05 12.92 -3.23
CA THR A 77 7.54 12.78 -4.61
C THR A 77 8.12 11.53 -5.27
N ILE A 78 9.43 11.30 -5.14
CA ILE A 78 10.09 10.08 -5.65
C ILE A 78 9.50 8.85 -4.99
N PHE A 79 9.44 8.82 -3.65
CA PHE A 79 8.88 7.70 -2.90
C PHE A 79 7.44 7.38 -3.35
N TYR A 80 6.58 8.40 -3.44
CA TYR A 80 5.18 8.23 -3.81
C TYR A 80 5.02 7.75 -5.27
N GLN A 81 5.84 8.26 -6.19
CA GLN A 81 5.86 7.78 -7.58
C GLN A 81 6.26 6.30 -7.65
N GLU A 82 7.32 5.90 -6.95
CA GLU A 82 7.75 4.51 -6.92
C GLU A 82 6.72 3.60 -6.23
N LEU A 83 6.13 4.04 -5.12
CA LEU A 83 5.06 3.31 -4.43
C LEU A 83 3.88 3.03 -5.37
N ARG A 84 3.43 4.03 -6.14
CA ARG A 84 2.33 3.86 -7.11
C ARG A 84 2.68 2.87 -8.21
N LYS A 85 3.93 2.84 -8.68
CA LYS A 85 4.40 1.84 -9.66
C LYS A 85 4.33 0.43 -9.08
N VAL A 86 4.84 0.25 -7.85
CA VAL A 86 4.81 -1.04 -7.14
C VAL A 86 3.37 -1.50 -6.91
N ARG A 87 2.48 -0.60 -6.48
CA ARG A 87 1.06 -0.92 -6.26
C ARG A 87 0.38 -1.36 -7.56
N ALA A 88 0.56 -0.61 -8.65
CA ALA A 88 -0.02 -0.95 -9.94
C ALA A 88 0.49 -2.31 -10.48
N LEU A 89 1.76 -2.63 -10.25
CA LEU A 89 2.31 -3.94 -10.60
C LEU A 89 1.68 -5.05 -9.75
N ALA A 90 1.59 -4.85 -8.44
CA ALA A 90 0.98 -5.81 -7.52
C ALA A 90 -0.51 -6.06 -7.84
N GLU A 91 -1.28 -5.02 -8.17
CA GLU A 91 -2.70 -5.11 -8.54
C GLU A 91 -2.87 -5.98 -9.81
N ARG A 92 -2.01 -5.78 -10.81
CA ARG A 92 -2.02 -6.57 -12.05
C ARG A 92 -1.68 -8.03 -11.79
N LEU A 93 -0.64 -8.30 -10.98
CA LEU A 93 -0.26 -9.67 -10.62
C LEU A 93 -1.37 -10.38 -9.86
N PHE A 94 -2.03 -9.69 -8.93
CA PHE A 94 -3.17 -10.26 -8.20
C PHE A 94 -4.35 -10.58 -9.14
N ALA A 95 -4.66 -9.70 -10.10
CA ALA A 95 -5.70 -9.98 -11.09
C ALA A 95 -5.39 -11.22 -11.94
N ILE A 96 -4.13 -11.39 -12.36
CA ILE A 96 -3.68 -12.57 -13.11
C ILE A 96 -3.84 -13.83 -12.26
N LEU A 97 -3.37 -13.81 -11.00
CA LEU A 97 -3.49 -14.96 -10.10
C LEU A 97 -4.95 -15.34 -9.84
N LYS A 98 -5.82 -14.34 -9.73
CA LYS A 98 -7.25 -14.56 -9.53
C LYS A 98 -7.88 -15.24 -10.75
N ALA A 99 -7.51 -14.81 -11.95
CA ALA A 99 -7.97 -15.45 -13.19
C ALA A 99 -7.51 -16.92 -13.28
N ILE A 100 -6.24 -17.21 -12.92
CA ILE A 100 -5.71 -18.57 -12.91
C ILE A 100 -6.46 -19.45 -11.89
N ASP A 101 -6.66 -18.99 -10.66
CA ASP A 101 -7.42 -19.74 -9.63
C ASP A 101 -8.89 -19.96 -10.03
N GLU A 102 -9.49 -19.01 -10.75
CA GLU A 102 -10.85 -19.17 -11.30
C GLU A 102 -10.88 -20.24 -12.38
N GLU A 103 -9.92 -20.28 -13.31
CA GLU A 103 -9.82 -21.34 -14.33
C GLU A 103 -9.62 -22.72 -13.69
N GLU A 104 -8.75 -22.84 -12.69
CA GLU A 104 -8.49 -24.10 -11.97
C GLU A 104 -9.71 -24.65 -11.21
N LYS A 105 -10.72 -23.82 -10.89
CA LYS A 105 -11.96 -24.30 -10.24
C LYS A 105 -12.88 -25.06 -11.20
N TYR A 106 -12.69 -24.88 -12.52
CA TYR A 106 -13.54 -25.48 -13.54
C TYR A 106 -12.90 -26.72 -14.21
N VAL A 107 -11.69 -27.11 -13.77
CA VAL A 107 -10.94 -28.30 -14.20
C VAL A 107 -11.03 -29.37 -13.12
#